data_AF-A0A0A0KWL7-F1
#
_entry.id   AF-A0A0A0KWL7-F1
#
_cell.length_a   1.000
_cell.length_b   1.000
_cell.length_c   1.000
_cell.angle_alpha   90.00
_cell.angle_beta   90.00
_cell.angle_gamma   90.00
#
_symmetry.space_group_name_H-M   'P 1'
#
loop_
_entity.id
_entity.type
_entity.pdbx_description
1 polymer ?
#
loop_
_entity_poly.entity_id
_entity_poly.type
_entity_poly.pdbx_seq_one_letter_code
_entity_poly.pdbx_strand_id
1 'polypeptide(L)'
;MLFEMDTRSVVLEESLRKLGVEKLSKEDVQKMAWEVLEAKIGNWIHFMRIAVKLLFAGERKVCDQIFEGFESLRDQSFAEVTSSSVSVLFSFGEAIANSKRSPEKLFVLLDMYEIMRELHSEIETIFKGKACSEIKESASSLTKRLAQTAKDTFGDFEVAVEKDATKTAVLDGTVHPLTSYVINYVKFLFDYQATLKQLFQEFEDSGQTNSELASVTMQIMQALQSNLDGKSKHYRDPALTHLFLMNNIHYIVRSVRRSEAKDLLGDDWVQRHRRVVQQHANQYKRNAWSKILQCLSVQGLTSSGGGSVPGIDGGNSSGVSKALIKDRFKTFNMQFEELHQRQSQWAVPDTELRESLRLSVAEVLLPAYRSFLKRFGPLIDGGKNPQKYVRYQPEDLERMLGEFFEGKNVNEPKR
;
A
#
# COMPACT_ATOMS: atom_id res chain seq x y z
N MET A 1 8.01 -34.43 50.33
CA MET A 1 7.25 -34.52 49.07
C MET A 1 6.30 -33.34 48.85
N LEU A 2 5.07 -33.28 49.37
CA LEU A 2 4.15 -32.13 49.08
C LEU A 2 4.74 -30.76 49.45
N PHE A 3 5.38 -30.64 50.64
CA PHE A 3 6.02 -29.38 51.08
C PHE A 3 7.21 -28.96 50.18
N GLU A 4 7.90 -29.91 49.56
CA GLU A 4 8.99 -29.65 48.62
C GLU A 4 8.48 -29.28 47.22
N MET A 5 7.25 -29.68 46.87
CA MET A 5 6.59 -29.26 45.62
C MET A 5 6.15 -27.79 45.70
N ASP A 6 5.47 -27.40 46.79
CA ASP A 6 5.05 -26.02 47.01
C ASP A 6 6.25 -25.06 47.02
N THR A 7 7.33 -25.45 47.70
CA THR A 7 8.55 -24.64 47.76
C THR A 7 9.19 -24.45 46.37
N ARG A 8 9.28 -25.53 45.57
CA ARG A 8 9.81 -25.44 44.19
C ARG A 8 8.92 -24.59 43.28
N SER A 9 7.60 -24.72 43.39
CA SER A 9 6.65 -23.91 42.60
C SER A 9 6.83 -22.41 42.89
N VAL A 10 6.93 -22.04 44.18
CA VAL A 10 7.16 -20.65 44.59
C VAL A 10 8.50 -20.12 44.09
N VAL A 11 9.58 -20.91 44.18
CA VAL A 11 10.90 -20.50 43.68
C VAL A 11 10.91 -20.32 42.16
N LEU A 12 10.20 -21.18 41.43
CA LEU A 12 10.05 -21.08 39.98
C LEU A 12 9.29 -19.81 39.59
N GLU A 13 8.19 -19.51 40.28
CA GLU A 13 7.41 -18.29 40.05
C GLU A 13 8.22 -17.03 40.41
N GLU A 14 8.96 -17.05 41.52
CA GLU A 14 9.84 -15.94 41.92
C GLU A 14 10.95 -15.71 40.89
N SER A 15 11.48 -16.78 40.28
CA SER A 15 12.48 -16.70 39.22
C SER A 15 11.90 -16.03 37.96
N LEU A 16 10.66 -16.35 37.58
CA LEU A 16 9.97 -15.66 36.49
C LEU A 16 9.69 -14.19 36.79
N ARG A 17 9.29 -13.87 38.03
CA ARG A 17 9.11 -12.48 38.46
C ARG A 17 10.41 -11.70 38.43
N LYS A 18 11.53 -12.31 38.84
CA LYS A 18 12.88 -11.71 38.75
C LYS A 18 13.34 -11.47 37.31
N LEU A 19 12.92 -12.33 36.37
CA LEU A 19 13.14 -12.10 34.94
C LEU A 19 12.32 -10.90 34.43
N GLY A 20 11.23 -10.54 35.09
CA GLY A 20 10.35 -9.43 34.69
C GLY A 20 9.02 -9.89 34.09
N VAL A 21 8.64 -11.15 34.29
CA VAL A 21 7.32 -11.65 33.88
C VAL A 21 6.26 -11.10 34.83
N GLU A 22 5.41 -10.24 34.30
CA GLU A 22 4.29 -9.65 35.02
C GLU A 22 2.97 -10.30 34.58
N LYS A 23 2.08 -10.56 35.54
CA LYS A 23 0.70 -10.93 35.25
C LYS A 23 -0.07 -9.67 34.84
N LEU A 24 -0.35 -9.51 33.56
CA LEU A 24 -1.12 -8.38 33.03
C LEU A 24 -2.53 -8.84 32.66
N SER A 25 -3.52 -8.00 32.99
CA SER A 25 -4.88 -8.17 32.47
C SER A 25 -5.03 -7.53 31.08
N LYS A 26 -6.14 -7.86 30.40
CA LYS A 26 -6.51 -7.22 29.14
C LYS A 26 -6.66 -5.70 29.31
N GLU A 27 -7.22 -5.26 30.43
CA GLU A 27 -7.45 -3.85 30.73
C GLU A 27 -6.13 -3.09 30.92
N ASP A 28 -5.12 -3.74 31.52
CA ASP A 28 -3.79 -3.14 31.71
C ASP A 28 -3.08 -2.94 30.37
N VAL A 29 -3.13 -3.97 29.50
CA VAL A 29 -2.59 -3.91 28.14
C VAL A 29 -3.24 -2.79 27.32
N GLN A 30 -4.55 -2.60 27.46
CA GLN A 30 -5.27 -1.58 26.70
C GLN A 30 -4.94 -0.14 27.11
N LYS A 31 -4.58 0.08 28.37
CA LYS A 31 -4.24 1.41 28.90
C LYS A 31 -2.78 1.80 28.63
N MET A 32 -1.95 0.85 28.21
CA MET A 32 -0.52 1.05 28.04
C MET A 32 -0.20 1.79 26.74
N ALA A 33 0.81 2.65 26.78
CA ALA A 33 1.36 3.29 25.57
C ALA A 33 1.99 2.23 24.65
N TRP A 34 1.89 2.45 23.33
CA TRP A 34 2.35 1.48 22.33
C TRP A 34 3.84 1.16 22.47
N GLU A 35 4.68 2.18 22.68
CA GLU A 35 6.13 2.02 22.77
C GLU A 35 6.54 1.15 23.96
N VAL A 36 5.82 1.27 25.07
CA VAL A 36 6.04 0.44 26.27
C VAL A 36 5.53 -0.97 26.04
N LEU A 37 4.38 -1.12 25.37
CA LEU A 37 3.79 -2.41 25.06
C LEU A 37 4.67 -3.23 24.11
N GLU A 38 5.16 -2.61 23.04
CA GLU A 38 6.06 -3.21 22.06
C GLU A 38 7.34 -3.73 22.75
N ALA A 39 7.97 -2.90 23.60
CA ALA A 39 9.13 -3.31 24.38
C ALA A 39 8.82 -4.48 25.33
N LYS A 40 7.65 -4.47 26.00
CA LYS A 40 7.22 -5.57 26.86
C LYS A 40 6.94 -6.86 26.10
N ILE A 41 6.38 -6.80 24.89
CA ILE A 41 6.20 -7.97 24.02
C ILE A 41 7.56 -8.55 23.62
N GLY A 42 8.50 -7.68 23.22
CA GLY A 42 9.88 -8.08 22.94
C GLY A 42 10.51 -8.81 24.13
N ASN A 43 10.39 -8.26 25.34
CA ASN A 43 10.87 -8.91 26.55
C ASN A 43 10.16 -10.25 26.83
N TRP A 44 8.84 -10.32 26.65
CA TRP A 44 8.06 -11.56 26.83
C TRP A 44 8.55 -12.68 25.91
N ILE A 45 8.93 -12.39 24.66
CA ILE A 45 9.53 -13.37 23.73
C ILE A 45 10.82 -13.96 24.32
N HIS A 46 11.70 -13.11 24.87
CA HIS A 46 12.93 -13.56 25.52
C HIS A 46 12.65 -14.38 26.77
N PHE A 47 11.70 -13.93 27.60
CA PHE A 47 11.31 -14.64 28.81
C PHE A 47 10.70 -16.00 28.51
N MET A 48 9.91 -16.12 27.44
CA MET A 48 9.34 -17.39 27.02
C MET A 48 10.43 -18.39 26.62
N ARG A 49 11.45 -17.95 25.86
CA ARG A 49 12.62 -18.80 25.53
C ARG A 49 13.33 -19.29 26.78
N ILE A 50 13.64 -18.39 27.72
CA ILE A 50 14.34 -18.72 28.96
C ILE A 50 13.50 -19.68 29.81
N ALA A 51 12.20 -19.40 29.97
CA ALA A 51 11.31 -20.22 30.78
C ALA A 51 11.24 -21.67 30.26
N VAL A 52 11.02 -21.86 28.95
CA VAL A 52 10.90 -23.19 28.37
C VAL A 52 12.26 -23.90 28.32
N LYS A 53 13.30 -23.27 27.76
CA LYS A 53 14.58 -23.94 27.49
C LYS A 53 15.46 -24.11 28.73
N LEU A 54 15.29 -23.27 29.75
CA LEU A 54 16.10 -23.32 30.97
C LEU A 54 15.30 -23.77 32.19
N LEU A 55 14.24 -23.03 32.55
CA LEU A 55 13.56 -23.23 33.84
C LEU A 55 12.76 -24.54 33.85
N PHE A 56 11.86 -24.73 32.89
CA PHE A 56 11.03 -25.93 32.83
C PHE A 56 11.85 -27.17 32.45
N ALA A 57 12.85 -27.03 31.57
CA ALA A 57 13.78 -28.11 31.28
C ALA A 57 14.62 -28.52 32.50
N GLY A 58 15.04 -27.55 33.32
CA GLY A 58 15.75 -27.78 34.58
C GLY A 58 14.88 -28.49 35.60
N GLU A 59 13.67 -27.99 35.84
CA GLU A 59 12.71 -28.60 36.76
C GLU A 59 12.32 -30.00 36.32
N ARG A 60 12.23 -30.26 35.01
CA ARG A 60 11.97 -31.60 34.48
C ARG A 60 13.07 -32.58 34.87
N LYS A 61 14.35 -32.17 34.73
CA LYS A 61 15.50 -32.99 35.15
C LYS A 61 15.50 -33.26 36.65
N VAL A 62 15.12 -32.29 37.47
CA VAL A 62 14.99 -32.46 38.93
C VAL A 62 13.90 -33.48 39.25
N CYS A 63 12.73 -33.37 38.62
CA CYS A 63 11.66 -34.36 38.77
C CYS A 63 12.07 -35.76 38.29
N ASP A 64 12.80 -35.87 37.17
CA ASP A 64 13.35 -37.14 36.67
C ASP A 64 14.31 -37.78 37.68
N GLN A 65 15.14 -36.99 38.38
CA GLN A 65 16.08 -37.49 39.39
C GLN A 65 15.40 -37.90 40.70
N ILE A 66 14.39 -37.14 41.16
CA ILE A 66 13.72 -37.40 42.45
C ILE A 66 12.80 -38.63 42.36
N PHE A 67 12.13 -38.82 41.22
CA PHE A 67 11.08 -39.82 41.03
C PHE A 67 11.47 -40.94 40.06
N GLU A 68 12.76 -41.29 40.04
CA GLU A 68 13.27 -42.38 39.19
C GLU A 68 12.47 -43.68 39.44
N GLY A 69 11.92 -44.25 38.37
CA GLY A 69 11.07 -45.46 38.42
C GLY A 69 9.57 -45.23 38.66
N PHE A 70 9.11 -44.00 38.93
CA PHE A 70 7.69 -43.67 39.17
C PHE A 70 7.14 -42.66 38.17
N GLU A 71 6.95 -43.06 36.91
CA GLU A 71 6.61 -42.15 35.81
C GLU A 71 5.34 -41.29 36.06
N SER A 72 4.27 -41.89 36.59
CA SER A 72 3.02 -41.17 36.85
C SER A 72 3.16 -40.09 37.93
N LEU A 73 3.91 -40.38 39.01
CA LEU A 73 4.10 -39.44 40.12
C LEU A 73 5.04 -38.31 39.71
N ARG A 74 6.04 -38.63 38.89
CA ARG A 74 6.96 -37.66 38.30
C ARG A 74 6.23 -36.61 37.46
N ASP A 75 5.40 -37.07 36.52
CA ASP A 75 4.69 -36.16 35.61
C ASP A 75 3.66 -35.32 36.36
N GLN A 76 3.00 -35.90 37.38
CA GLN A 76 2.08 -35.16 38.25
C GLN A 76 2.80 -34.09 39.08
N SER A 77 3.91 -34.43 39.73
CA SER A 77 4.70 -33.47 40.50
C SER A 77 5.22 -32.32 39.64
N PHE A 78 5.71 -32.64 38.44
CA PHE A 78 6.19 -31.64 37.50
C PHE A 78 5.07 -30.70 37.04
N ALA A 79 3.89 -31.23 36.72
CA ALA A 79 2.72 -30.44 36.33
C ALA A 79 2.29 -29.48 37.46
N GLU A 80 2.20 -29.98 38.70
CA GLU A 80 1.82 -29.18 39.86
C GLU A 80 2.82 -28.04 40.13
N VAL A 81 4.12 -28.32 40.05
CA VAL A 81 5.17 -27.31 40.28
C VAL A 81 5.14 -26.20 39.21
N THR A 82 4.93 -26.57 37.95
CA THR A 82 5.04 -25.66 36.80
C THR A 82 3.75 -24.92 36.44
N SER A 83 2.58 -25.42 36.86
CA SER A 83 1.27 -24.91 36.44
C SER A 83 1.07 -23.41 36.72
N SER A 84 1.41 -22.95 37.93
CA SER A 84 1.31 -21.53 38.32
C SER A 84 2.16 -20.62 37.42
N SER A 85 3.41 -21.03 37.19
CA SER A 85 4.41 -20.33 36.40
C SER A 85 4.02 -20.25 34.92
N VAL A 86 3.54 -21.36 34.34
CA VAL A 86 3.01 -21.42 32.98
C VAL A 86 1.79 -20.51 32.83
N SER A 87 0.86 -20.56 33.80
CA SER A 87 -0.34 -19.73 33.78
C SER A 87 0.00 -18.24 33.75
N VAL A 88 0.97 -17.80 34.55
CA VAL A 88 1.43 -16.39 34.53
C VAL A 88 2.02 -16.01 33.16
N LEU A 89 2.92 -16.84 32.60
CA LEU A 89 3.53 -16.59 31.29
C LEU A 89 2.50 -16.50 30.17
N PHE A 90 1.54 -17.43 30.13
CA PHE A 90 0.51 -17.46 29.11
C PHE A 90 -0.52 -16.35 29.28
N SER A 91 -0.86 -15.96 30.51
CA SER A 91 -1.82 -14.89 30.75
C SER A 91 -1.45 -13.56 30.08
N PHE A 92 -0.15 -13.23 29.99
CA PHE A 92 0.32 -12.09 29.23
C PHE A 92 0.00 -12.25 27.74
N GLY A 93 0.34 -13.40 27.15
CA GLY A 93 0.04 -13.71 25.75
C GLY A 93 -1.46 -13.62 25.44
N GLU A 94 -2.29 -14.15 26.34
CA GLU A 94 -3.74 -14.07 26.23
C GLU A 94 -4.26 -12.64 26.35
N ALA A 95 -3.70 -11.82 27.24
CA ALA A 95 -4.09 -10.42 27.39
C ALA A 95 -3.81 -9.63 26.11
N ILE A 96 -2.67 -9.88 25.46
CA ILE A 96 -2.32 -9.25 24.17
C ILE A 96 -3.27 -9.73 23.06
N ALA A 97 -3.46 -11.05 22.93
CA ALA A 97 -4.30 -11.64 21.89
C ALA A 97 -5.78 -11.21 21.99
N ASN A 98 -6.26 -10.93 23.21
CA ASN A 98 -7.63 -10.45 23.47
C ASN A 98 -7.75 -8.91 23.52
N SER A 99 -6.63 -8.18 23.36
CA SER A 99 -6.63 -6.71 23.39
C SER A 99 -7.27 -6.11 22.14
N LYS A 100 -7.40 -4.78 22.11
CA LYS A 100 -7.91 -4.09 20.91
C LYS A 100 -6.96 -4.34 19.73
N ARG A 101 -7.49 -4.91 18.65
CA ARG A 101 -6.77 -5.16 17.39
C ARG A 101 -6.44 -3.83 16.70
N SER A 102 -5.25 -3.75 16.12
CA SER A 102 -4.85 -2.65 15.25
C SER A 102 -3.78 -3.13 14.26
N PRO A 103 -3.67 -2.53 13.07
CA PRO A 103 -2.70 -2.96 12.07
C PRO A 103 -1.25 -2.93 12.58
N GLU A 104 -0.88 -1.93 13.38
CA GLU A 104 0.46 -1.78 13.94
C GLU A 104 0.84 -2.93 14.88
N LYS A 105 -0.17 -3.51 15.55
CA LYS A 105 0.00 -4.67 16.45
C LYS A 105 0.22 -5.99 15.73
N LEU A 106 -0.04 -6.06 14.43
CA LEU A 106 0.03 -7.32 13.71
C LEU A 106 1.44 -7.93 13.76
N PHE A 107 2.48 -7.13 13.55
CA PHE A 107 3.86 -7.63 13.46
C PHE A 107 4.33 -8.21 14.80
N VAL A 108 4.09 -7.52 15.90
CA VAL A 108 4.41 -8.06 17.24
C VAL A 108 3.58 -9.29 17.60
N LEU A 109 2.34 -9.40 17.12
CA LEU A 109 1.52 -10.61 17.27
C LEU A 109 2.13 -11.79 16.49
N LEU A 110 2.68 -11.53 15.29
CA LEU A 110 3.39 -12.54 14.52
C LEU A 110 4.68 -12.98 15.22
N ASP A 111 5.44 -12.06 15.81
CA ASP A 111 6.63 -12.41 16.60
C ASP A 111 6.27 -13.32 17.80
N MET A 112 5.15 -13.03 18.47
CA MET A 112 4.63 -13.87 19.57
C MET A 112 4.18 -15.25 19.07
N TYR A 113 3.59 -15.31 17.88
CA TYR A 113 3.20 -16.56 17.25
C TYR A 113 4.43 -17.40 16.86
N GLU A 114 5.47 -16.77 16.28
CA GLU A 114 6.72 -17.42 15.93
C GLU A 114 7.39 -18.07 17.13
N ILE A 115 7.45 -17.38 18.28
CA ILE A 115 8.07 -17.96 19.46
C ILE A 115 7.28 -19.15 20.02
N MET A 116 5.96 -19.08 20.00
CA MET A 116 5.11 -20.20 20.43
C MET A 116 5.28 -21.42 19.51
N ARG A 117 5.46 -21.19 18.21
CA ARG A 117 5.75 -22.22 17.22
C ARG A 117 7.15 -22.80 17.36
N GLU A 118 8.16 -21.95 17.54
CA GLU A 118 9.56 -22.34 17.78
C GLU A 118 9.63 -23.31 18.96
N LEU A 119 8.96 -22.97 20.07
CA LEU A 119 9.01 -23.72 21.32
C LEU A 119 8.05 -24.91 21.38
N HIS A 120 7.22 -25.14 20.36
CA HIS A 120 6.20 -26.18 20.39
C HIS A 120 6.80 -27.57 20.65
N SER A 121 7.91 -27.89 19.96
CA SER A 121 8.57 -29.19 20.08
C SER A 121 9.18 -29.42 21.46
N GLU A 122 9.77 -28.37 22.05
CA GLU A 122 10.33 -28.40 23.39
C GLU A 122 9.22 -28.52 24.45
N ILE A 123 8.10 -27.81 24.28
CA ILE A 123 6.94 -27.92 25.17
C ILE A 123 6.40 -29.35 25.15
N GLU A 124 6.19 -29.95 23.97
CA GLU A 124 5.75 -31.35 23.86
C GLU A 124 6.73 -32.34 24.51
N THR A 125 8.03 -32.05 24.42
CA THR A 125 9.08 -32.90 24.99
C THR A 125 9.22 -32.76 26.51
N ILE A 126 9.06 -31.56 27.06
CA ILE A 126 9.21 -31.28 28.49
C ILE A 126 7.94 -31.72 29.26
N PHE A 127 6.77 -31.41 28.73
CA PHE A 127 5.47 -31.63 29.36
C PHE A 127 4.88 -32.99 28.97
N LYS A 128 5.55 -34.07 29.40
CA LYS A 128 5.12 -35.46 29.12
C LYS A 128 4.00 -35.92 30.06
N GLY A 129 3.27 -36.93 29.60
CA GLY A 129 2.27 -37.63 30.41
C GLY A 129 0.91 -36.94 30.47
N LYS A 130 -0.08 -37.67 30.98
CA LYS A 130 -1.47 -37.20 31.07
C LYS A 130 -1.64 -36.02 32.03
N ALA A 131 -0.83 -35.93 33.09
CA ALA A 131 -0.90 -34.84 34.05
C ALA A 131 -0.50 -33.47 33.45
N CYS A 132 0.28 -33.46 32.37
CA CYS A 132 0.69 -32.23 31.70
C CYS A 132 -0.19 -31.86 30.48
N SER A 133 -1.25 -32.63 30.18
CA SER A 133 -2.05 -32.41 28.97
C SER A 133 -2.69 -31.02 28.92
N GLU A 134 -3.20 -30.54 30.05
CA GLU A 134 -3.83 -29.21 30.17
C GLU A 134 -2.85 -28.08 29.83
N ILE A 135 -1.58 -28.21 30.21
CA ILE A 135 -0.54 -27.21 29.91
C ILE A 135 -0.25 -27.17 28.40
N LYS A 136 -0.15 -28.35 27.77
CA LYS A 136 0.08 -28.45 26.32
C LYS A 136 -1.11 -27.93 25.52
N GLU A 137 -2.33 -28.27 25.95
CA GLU A 137 -3.56 -27.73 25.38
C GLU A 137 -3.63 -26.21 25.53
N SER A 138 -3.22 -25.66 26.68
CA SER A 138 -3.15 -24.21 26.91
C SER A 138 -2.13 -23.54 25.98
N ALA A 139 -0.96 -24.14 25.75
CA ALA A 139 0.05 -23.64 24.82
C ALA A 139 -0.48 -23.63 23.37
N SER A 140 -1.13 -24.72 22.95
CA SER A 140 -1.75 -24.83 21.63
C SER A 140 -2.90 -23.83 21.46
N SER A 141 -3.74 -23.67 22.49
CA SER A 141 -4.85 -22.71 22.51
C SER A 141 -4.36 -21.27 22.39
N LEU A 142 -3.31 -20.89 23.11
CA LEU A 142 -2.69 -19.58 22.98
C LEU A 142 -2.14 -19.34 21.56
N THR A 143 -1.44 -20.33 21.00
CA THR A 143 -0.90 -20.26 19.63
C THR A 143 -2.00 -20.03 18.60
N LYS A 144 -3.07 -20.84 18.65
CA LYS A 144 -4.25 -20.70 17.78
C LYS A 144 -4.94 -19.35 17.95
N ARG A 145 -5.03 -18.85 19.18
CA ARG A 145 -5.64 -17.55 19.47
C ARG A 145 -4.81 -16.39 18.94
N LEU A 146 -3.49 -16.42 19.07
CA LEU A 146 -2.59 -15.44 18.45
C LEU A 146 -2.76 -15.44 16.93
N ALA A 147 -2.77 -16.62 16.32
CA ALA A 147 -2.97 -16.80 14.89
C ALA A 147 -4.34 -16.26 14.40
N GLN A 148 -5.41 -16.53 15.16
CA GLN A 148 -6.75 -16.05 14.84
C GLN A 148 -6.85 -14.52 14.98
N THR A 149 -6.29 -13.95 16.05
CA THR A 149 -6.25 -12.50 16.24
C THR A 149 -5.47 -11.82 15.11
N ALA A 150 -4.37 -12.40 14.65
CA ALA A 150 -3.63 -11.91 13.49
C ALA A 150 -4.48 -11.98 12.20
N LYS A 151 -5.18 -13.11 11.94
CA LYS A 151 -6.10 -13.25 10.81
C LYS A 151 -7.20 -12.18 10.83
N ASP A 152 -7.83 -11.97 11.97
CA ASP A 152 -8.86 -10.95 12.11
C ASP A 152 -8.31 -9.53 11.92
N THR A 153 -7.07 -9.29 12.34
CA THR A 153 -6.41 -7.98 12.18
C THR A 153 -6.17 -7.65 10.70
N PHE A 154 -5.94 -8.65 9.84
CA PHE A 154 -5.92 -8.43 8.39
C PHE A 154 -7.27 -7.94 7.85
N GLY A 155 -8.37 -8.57 8.27
CA GLY A 155 -9.72 -8.15 7.86
C GLY A 155 -10.06 -6.74 8.37
N ASP A 156 -9.70 -6.43 9.62
CA ASP A 156 -9.86 -5.08 10.16
C ASP A 156 -9.03 -4.03 9.38
N PHE A 157 -7.81 -4.39 8.96
CA PHE A 157 -6.95 -3.53 8.16
C PHE A 157 -7.53 -3.27 6.77
N GLU A 158 -8.01 -4.32 6.08
CA GLU A 158 -8.68 -4.19 4.77
C GLU A 158 -9.85 -3.20 4.85
N VAL A 159 -10.73 -3.39 5.83
CA VAL A 159 -11.89 -2.51 6.05
C VAL A 159 -11.46 -1.07 6.38
N ALA A 160 -10.40 -0.90 7.18
CA ALA A 160 -9.87 0.42 7.51
C ALA A 160 -9.30 1.14 6.28
N VAL A 161 -8.60 0.42 5.39
CA VAL A 161 -8.08 0.95 4.13
C VAL A 161 -9.22 1.32 3.18
N GLU A 162 -10.23 0.46 3.04
CA GLU A 162 -11.37 0.72 2.15
C GLU A 162 -12.16 1.96 2.61
N LYS A 163 -12.40 2.09 3.92
CA LYS A 163 -13.21 3.15 4.52
C LYS A 163 -12.43 4.40 4.92
N ASP A 164 -11.14 4.49 4.59
CA ASP A 164 -10.34 5.67 4.93
C ASP A 164 -10.94 6.94 4.32
N ALA A 165 -11.54 7.76 5.18
CA ALA A 165 -12.18 9.03 4.83
C ALA A 165 -11.28 10.24 5.14
N THR A 166 -10.00 10.01 5.38
CA THR A 166 -9.05 11.08 5.73
C THR A 166 -9.00 12.12 4.62
N LYS A 167 -9.28 13.39 4.97
CA LYS A 167 -9.39 14.52 4.03
C LYS A 167 -8.03 15.03 3.52
N THR A 168 -7.00 14.20 3.50
CA THR A 168 -5.66 14.59 3.06
C THR A 168 -5.73 15.05 1.60
N ALA A 169 -5.73 16.37 1.40
CA ALA A 169 -5.98 16.96 0.10
C ALA A 169 -4.71 16.94 -0.74
N VAL A 170 -4.65 15.98 -1.68
CA VAL A 170 -3.58 15.91 -2.68
C VAL A 170 -4.02 16.71 -3.91
N LEU A 171 -3.94 18.04 -3.83
CA LEU A 171 -4.53 18.92 -4.86
C LEU A 171 -3.80 18.88 -6.21
N ASP A 172 -2.56 18.42 -6.25
CA ASP A 172 -1.69 18.32 -7.43
C ASP A 172 -1.76 16.98 -8.15
N GLY A 173 -2.54 16.03 -7.63
CA GLY A 173 -2.69 14.69 -8.20
C GLY A 173 -1.50 13.76 -7.95
N THR A 174 -0.60 14.07 -7.01
CA THR A 174 0.52 13.18 -6.64
C THR A 174 0.04 11.87 -5.98
N VAL A 175 1.00 11.02 -5.58
CA VAL A 175 0.73 9.80 -4.83
C VAL A 175 0.14 10.15 -3.45
N HIS A 176 -0.98 9.53 -3.11
CA HIS A 176 -1.66 9.74 -1.84
C HIS A 176 -0.86 9.08 -0.69
N PRO A 177 -0.74 9.73 0.49
CA PRO A 177 -0.02 9.14 1.64
C PRO A 177 -0.53 7.76 2.04
N LEU A 178 -1.85 7.53 2.00
CA LEU A 178 -2.46 6.20 2.20
C LEU A 178 -1.84 5.13 1.28
N THR A 179 -1.60 5.44 0.00
CA THR A 179 -1.01 4.48 -0.94
C THR A 179 0.40 4.11 -0.52
N SER A 180 1.21 5.08 -0.08
CA SER A 180 2.55 4.81 0.44
C SER A 180 2.50 4.00 1.74
N TYR A 181 1.59 4.34 2.64
CA TYR A 181 1.38 3.63 3.91
C TYR A 181 1.01 2.16 3.69
N VAL A 182 -0.03 1.88 2.89
CA VAL A 182 -0.49 0.51 2.61
C VAL A 182 0.59 -0.29 1.89
N ILE A 183 1.30 0.31 0.95
CA ILE A 183 2.39 -0.38 0.24
C ILE A 183 3.56 -0.70 1.17
N ASN A 184 3.91 0.19 2.09
CA ASN A 184 4.94 -0.09 3.09
C ASN A 184 4.48 -1.17 4.09
N TYR A 185 3.21 -1.13 4.50
CA TYR A 185 2.61 -2.18 5.32
C TYR A 185 2.71 -3.54 4.62
N VAL A 186 2.32 -3.62 3.34
CA VAL A 186 2.45 -4.85 2.55
C VAL A 186 3.90 -5.29 2.44
N LYS A 187 4.87 -4.39 2.22
CA LYS A 187 6.30 -4.76 2.22
C LYS A 187 6.70 -5.43 3.54
N PHE A 188 6.32 -4.86 4.68
CA PHE A 188 6.60 -5.48 5.98
C PHE A 188 5.91 -6.84 6.15
N LEU A 189 4.72 -7.05 5.60
CA LEU A 189 4.08 -8.38 5.60
C LEU A 189 4.92 -9.43 4.87
N PHE A 190 5.64 -9.04 3.81
CA PHE A 190 6.49 -9.98 3.08
C PHE A 190 7.74 -10.37 3.87
N ASP A 191 8.25 -9.53 4.78
CA ASP A 191 9.31 -9.93 5.71
C ASP A 191 8.87 -11.11 6.59
N TYR A 192 7.55 -11.24 6.85
CA TYR A 192 6.93 -12.34 7.59
C TYR A 192 6.34 -13.44 6.69
N GLN A 193 6.73 -13.51 5.41
CA GLN A 193 6.10 -14.43 4.45
C GLN A 193 6.12 -15.91 4.93
N ALA A 194 7.24 -16.39 5.47
CA ALA A 194 7.36 -17.77 5.94
C ALA A 194 6.40 -18.05 7.11
N THR A 195 6.32 -17.13 8.05
CA THR A 195 5.45 -17.19 9.24
C THR A 195 3.99 -17.13 8.85
N LEU A 196 3.62 -16.24 7.92
CA LEU A 196 2.24 -16.13 7.43
C LEU A 196 1.80 -17.39 6.69
N LYS A 197 2.67 -18.02 5.89
CA LYS A 197 2.36 -19.31 5.26
C LYS A 197 2.04 -20.38 6.30
N GLN A 198 2.82 -20.43 7.38
CA GLN A 198 2.59 -21.36 8.50
C GLN A 198 1.32 -21.03 9.30
N LEU A 199 1.04 -19.75 9.50
CA LEU A 199 -0.16 -19.28 10.18
C LEU A 199 -1.42 -19.69 9.42
N PHE A 200 -1.44 -19.50 8.09
CA PHE A 200 -2.58 -19.92 7.28
C PHE A 200 -2.74 -21.45 7.21
N GLN A 201 -1.66 -22.23 7.39
CA GLN A 201 -1.75 -23.70 7.51
C GLN A 201 -2.52 -24.14 8.76
N GLU A 202 -2.53 -23.36 9.84
CA GLU A 202 -3.24 -23.76 11.07
C GLU A 202 -4.76 -23.77 10.94
N PHE A 203 -5.29 -23.04 9.96
CA PHE A 203 -6.73 -22.90 9.76
C PHE A 203 -7.27 -23.72 8.60
N GLU A 204 -6.41 -24.37 7.81
CA GLU A 204 -6.81 -25.15 6.64
C GLU A 204 -6.01 -26.44 6.48
N ASP A 205 -6.73 -27.57 6.34
CA ASP A 205 -6.17 -28.88 5.96
C ASP A 205 -5.77 -28.94 4.45
N SER A 206 -6.09 -27.90 3.67
CA SER A 206 -6.09 -27.91 2.20
C SER A 206 -4.83 -27.41 1.51
N GLY A 207 -3.64 -27.45 2.11
CA GLY A 207 -2.34 -27.34 1.40
C GLY A 207 -2.08 -26.11 0.49
N GLN A 208 -2.98 -25.12 0.42
CA GLN A 208 -2.99 -24.02 -0.56
C GLN A 208 -2.59 -22.67 0.06
N THR A 209 -1.58 -22.70 0.91
CA THR A 209 -1.25 -21.58 1.81
C THR A 209 -0.61 -20.37 1.13
N ASN A 210 0.01 -20.58 -0.03
CA ASN A 210 0.41 -19.48 -0.92
C ASN A 210 -0.82 -18.74 -1.50
N SER A 211 -1.97 -19.41 -1.64
CA SER A 211 -3.20 -18.82 -2.16
C SER A 211 -3.81 -17.81 -1.18
N GLU A 212 -3.74 -18.09 0.13
CA GLU A 212 -4.37 -17.25 1.15
C GLU A 212 -3.61 -15.93 1.35
N LEU A 213 -2.27 -15.99 1.48
CA LEU A 213 -1.45 -14.76 1.55
C LEU A 213 -1.61 -13.92 0.27
N ALA A 214 -1.71 -14.57 -0.89
CA ALA A 214 -1.98 -13.89 -2.14
C ALA A 214 -3.37 -13.24 -2.14
N SER A 215 -4.39 -13.96 -1.65
CA SER A 215 -5.77 -13.48 -1.51
C SER A 215 -5.85 -12.25 -0.61
N VAL A 216 -5.30 -12.32 0.61
CA VAL A 216 -5.27 -11.19 1.55
C VAL A 216 -4.53 -9.99 0.96
N THR A 217 -3.39 -10.23 0.31
CA THR A 217 -2.64 -9.16 -0.36
C THR A 217 -3.46 -8.54 -1.49
N MET A 218 -4.15 -9.34 -2.30
CA MET A 218 -5.01 -8.85 -3.38
C MET A 218 -6.21 -8.04 -2.83
N GLN A 219 -6.83 -8.50 -1.75
CA GLN A 219 -7.93 -7.81 -1.07
C GLN A 219 -7.49 -6.43 -0.55
N ILE A 220 -6.35 -6.34 0.14
CA ILE A 220 -5.79 -5.05 0.59
C ILE A 220 -5.52 -4.12 -0.61
N MET A 221 -4.94 -4.64 -1.69
CA MET A 221 -4.68 -3.85 -2.91
C MET A 221 -5.97 -3.37 -3.57
N GLN A 222 -7.02 -4.19 -3.58
CA GLN A 222 -8.33 -3.86 -4.15
C GLN A 222 -9.06 -2.83 -3.28
N ALA A 223 -9.02 -2.99 -1.96
CA ALA A 223 -9.55 -2.01 -1.00
C ALA A 223 -8.89 -0.64 -1.18
N LEU A 224 -7.56 -0.60 -1.32
CA LEU A 224 -6.81 0.62 -1.61
C LEU A 224 -7.25 1.24 -2.95
N GLN A 225 -7.37 0.45 -4.01
CA GLN A 225 -7.81 0.94 -5.32
C GLN A 225 -9.24 1.49 -5.31
N SER A 226 -10.17 0.80 -4.64
CA SER A 226 -11.55 1.25 -4.44
C SER A 226 -11.61 2.58 -3.68
N ASN A 227 -10.83 2.69 -2.60
CA ASN A 227 -10.73 3.93 -1.83
C ASN A 227 -10.16 5.08 -2.68
N LEU A 228 -9.11 4.83 -3.48
CA LEU A 228 -8.53 5.81 -4.38
C LEU A 228 -9.51 6.26 -5.47
N ASP A 229 -10.28 5.34 -6.05
CA ASP A 229 -11.37 5.69 -6.99
C ASP A 229 -12.41 6.60 -6.32
N GLY A 230 -12.83 6.25 -5.10
CA GLY A 230 -13.70 7.08 -4.26
C GLY A 230 -13.16 8.50 -4.07
N LYS A 231 -11.88 8.63 -3.70
CA LYS A 231 -11.20 9.92 -3.49
C LYS A 231 -11.03 10.71 -4.79
N SER A 232 -10.78 10.02 -5.90
CA SER A 232 -10.57 10.65 -7.21
C SER A 232 -11.81 11.41 -7.71
N LYS A 233 -13.00 11.04 -7.25
CA LYS A 233 -14.28 11.69 -7.58
C LYS A 233 -14.41 13.10 -6.98
N HIS A 234 -13.54 13.49 -6.04
CA HIS A 234 -13.54 14.84 -5.47
C HIS A 234 -12.82 15.87 -6.35
N TYR A 235 -12.04 15.44 -7.35
CA TYR A 235 -11.44 16.36 -8.30
C TYR A 235 -12.48 16.89 -9.27
N ARG A 236 -12.47 18.21 -9.49
CA ARG A 236 -13.37 18.87 -10.46
C ARG A 236 -12.94 18.66 -11.91
N ASP A 237 -11.63 18.55 -12.14
CA ASP A 237 -11.05 18.36 -13.47
C ASP A 237 -10.90 16.87 -13.76
N PRO A 238 -11.65 16.29 -14.73
CA PRO A 238 -11.54 14.88 -15.07
C PRO A 238 -10.14 14.45 -15.54
N ALA A 239 -9.33 15.36 -16.08
CA ALA A 239 -7.95 15.05 -16.44
C ALA A 239 -7.10 14.82 -15.18
N LEU A 240 -7.30 15.61 -14.13
CA LEU A 240 -6.62 15.46 -12.85
C LEU A 240 -7.01 14.18 -12.13
N THR A 241 -8.30 13.79 -12.19
CA THR A 241 -8.79 12.49 -11.68
C THR A 241 -7.98 11.32 -12.26
N HIS A 242 -7.80 11.30 -13.58
CA HIS A 242 -7.03 10.22 -14.22
C HIS A 242 -5.53 10.31 -13.97
N LEU A 243 -4.97 11.53 -13.86
CA LEU A 243 -3.57 11.70 -13.49
C LEU A 243 -3.31 11.14 -12.07
N PHE A 244 -4.18 11.45 -11.12
CA PHE A 244 -4.12 10.95 -9.75
C PHE A 244 -4.17 9.42 -9.70
N LEU A 245 -5.15 8.80 -10.37
CA LEU A 245 -5.27 7.34 -10.41
C LEU A 245 -4.07 6.69 -11.09
N MET A 246 -3.59 7.27 -12.19
CA MET A 246 -2.39 6.82 -12.90
C MET A 246 -1.16 6.83 -11.98
N ASN A 247 -0.91 7.92 -11.26
CA ASN A 247 0.22 8.05 -10.34
C ASN A 247 0.18 7.00 -9.22
N ASN A 248 -0.98 6.84 -8.57
CA ASN A 248 -1.12 5.93 -7.45
C ASN A 248 -1.03 4.45 -7.89
N ILE A 249 -1.69 4.07 -8.98
CA ILE A 249 -1.62 2.70 -9.50
C ILE A 249 -0.21 2.40 -10.03
N HIS A 250 0.46 3.35 -10.69
CA HIS A 250 1.85 3.19 -11.10
C HIS A 250 2.78 2.99 -9.91
N TYR A 251 2.60 3.76 -8.83
CA TYR A 251 3.36 3.60 -7.60
C TYR A 251 3.18 2.21 -6.99
N ILE A 252 1.94 1.72 -6.93
CA ILE A 252 1.60 0.36 -6.48
C ILE A 252 2.34 -0.68 -7.34
N VAL A 253 2.21 -0.60 -8.67
CA VAL A 253 2.85 -1.53 -9.62
C VAL A 253 4.37 -1.52 -9.51
N ARG A 254 4.98 -0.33 -9.43
CA ARG A 254 6.44 -0.17 -9.29
C ARG A 254 6.93 -0.76 -7.98
N SER A 255 6.16 -0.58 -6.91
CA SER A 255 6.51 -1.10 -5.58
C SER A 255 6.40 -2.62 -5.52
N VAL A 256 5.31 -3.20 -6.02
CA VAL A 256 5.13 -4.66 -6.10
C VAL A 256 6.21 -5.31 -6.96
N ARG A 257 6.57 -4.70 -8.10
CA ARG A 257 7.63 -5.23 -8.98
C ARG A 257 9.01 -5.28 -8.31
N ARG A 258 9.23 -4.47 -7.27
CA ARG A 258 10.50 -4.35 -6.55
C ARG A 258 10.54 -5.17 -5.26
N SER A 259 9.48 -5.90 -4.94
CA SER A 259 9.39 -6.74 -3.74
C SER A 259 9.04 -8.18 -4.09
N GLU A 260 9.15 -9.06 -3.10
CA GLU A 260 8.75 -10.48 -3.18
C GLU A 260 7.25 -10.67 -3.46
N ALA A 261 6.45 -9.59 -3.30
CA ALA A 261 5.06 -9.55 -3.70
C ALA A 261 4.85 -9.87 -5.18
N LYS A 262 5.84 -9.59 -6.03
CA LYS A 262 5.80 -9.94 -7.45
C LYS A 262 5.66 -11.45 -7.65
N ASP A 263 6.42 -12.25 -6.92
CA ASP A 263 6.46 -13.70 -7.09
C ASP A 263 5.16 -14.35 -6.60
N LEU A 264 4.53 -13.75 -5.59
CA LEU A 264 3.25 -14.21 -5.06
C LEU A 264 2.06 -13.81 -5.95
N LEU A 265 2.01 -12.56 -6.42
CA LEU A 265 0.89 -12.04 -7.21
C LEU A 265 0.98 -12.41 -8.70
N GLY A 266 2.18 -12.69 -9.20
CA GLY A 266 2.46 -13.11 -10.56
C GLY A 266 2.55 -11.96 -11.58
N ASP A 267 3.19 -12.24 -12.72
CA ASP A 267 3.40 -11.28 -13.80
C ASP A 267 2.08 -10.82 -14.45
N ASP A 268 1.04 -11.67 -14.46
CA ASP A 268 -0.28 -11.34 -14.99
C ASP A 268 -0.94 -10.19 -14.22
N TRP A 269 -0.80 -10.19 -12.89
CA TRP A 269 -1.32 -9.11 -12.05
C TRP A 269 -0.61 -7.79 -12.37
N VAL A 270 0.73 -7.82 -12.49
CA VAL A 270 1.54 -6.65 -12.85
C VAL A 270 1.14 -6.12 -14.22
N GLN A 271 0.97 -7.00 -15.20
CA GLN A 271 0.63 -6.61 -16.57
C GLN A 271 -0.79 -6.04 -16.67
N ARG A 272 -1.76 -6.61 -15.93
CA ARG A 272 -3.12 -6.07 -15.84
C ARG A 272 -3.10 -4.64 -15.30
N HIS A 273 -2.39 -4.38 -14.19
CA HIS A 273 -2.36 -3.04 -13.60
C HIS A 273 -1.55 -2.04 -14.45
N ARG A 274 -0.49 -2.47 -15.16
CA ARG A 274 0.17 -1.63 -16.18
C ARG A 274 -0.79 -1.18 -17.29
N ARG A 275 -1.68 -2.07 -17.74
CA ARG A 275 -2.73 -1.70 -18.72
C ARG A 275 -3.69 -0.65 -18.15
N VAL A 276 -4.05 -0.76 -16.87
CA VAL A 276 -4.90 0.24 -16.19
C VAL A 276 -4.19 1.61 -16.11
N VAL A 277 -2.89 1.64 -15.77
CA VAL A 277 -2.08 2.88 -15.80
C VAL A 277 -2.13 3.51 -17.20
N GLN A 278 -1.93 2.70 -18.26
CA GLN A 278 -1.99 3.20 -19.64
C GLN A 278 -3.38 3.69 -20.04
N GLN A 279 -4.45 3.05 -19.57
CA GLN A 279 -5.83 3.50 -19.79
C GLN A 279 -6.06 4.88 -19.17
N HIS A 280 -5.61 5.10 -17.94
CA HIS A 280 -5.70 6.40 -17.30
C HIS A 280 -4.85 7.46 -18.01
N ALA A 281 -3.63 7.14 -18.45
CA ALA A 281 -2.81 8.05 -19.26
C ALA A 281 -3.53 8.47 -20.56
N ASN A 282 -4.14 7.52 -21.26
CA ASN A 282 -4.92 7.78 -22.48
C ASN A 282 -6.16 8.65 -22.20
N GLN A 283 -6.86 8.39 -21.11
CA GLN A 283 -8.06 9.14 -20.74
C GLN A 283 -7.73 10.54 -20.25
N TYR A 284 -6.64 10.73 -19.50
CA TYR A 284 -6.07 12.05 -19.22
C TYR A 284 -5.81 12.80 -20.54
N LYS A 285 -5.11 12.17 -21.49
CA LYS A 285 -4.77 12.80 -22.78
C LYS A 285 -6.03 13.24 -23.52
N ARG A 286 -7.04 12.38 -23.59
CA ARG A 286 -8.33 12.68 -24.21
C ARG A 286 -9.04 13.84 -23.52
N ASN A 287 -9.11 13.83 -22.19
CA ASN A 287 -9.85 14.83 -21.42
C ASN A 287 -9.17 16.20 -21.43
N ALA A 288 -7.84 16.24 -21.30
CA ALA A 288 -7.06 17.47 -21.28
C ALA A 288 -6.89 18.09 -22.67
N TRP A 289 -6.60 17.28 -23.70
CA TRP A 289 -6.09 17.79 -24.98
C TRP A 289 -7.09 17.72 -26.14
N SER A 290 -8.26 17.09 -25.98
CA SER A 290 -9.23 16.99 -27.09
C SER A 290 -9.72 18.35 -27.60
N LYS A 291 -10.05 19.29 -26.71
CA LYS A 291 -10.58 20.62 -27.07
C LYS A 291 -9.55 21.46 -27.83
N ILE A 292 -8.29 21.44 -27.39
CA ILE A 292 -7.22 22.19 -28.03
C ILE A 292 -6.85 21.56 -29.40
N LEU A 293 -6.85 20.23 -29.50
CA LEU A 293 -6.64 19.54 -30.78
C LEU A 293 -7.78 19.80 -31.78
N GLN A 294 -9.02 19.95 -31.32
CA GLN A 294 -10.14 20.37 -32.17
C GLN A 294 -9.94 21.79 -32.73
N CYS A 295 -9.29 22.69 -31.99
CA CYS A 295 -8.97 24.04 -32.48
C CYS A 295 -7.97 24.02 -33.64
N LEU A 296 -7.10 23.00 -33.68
CA LEU A 296 -6.11 22.78 -34.73
C LEU A 296 -6.66 21.94 -35.90
N SER A 297 -7.91 21.49 -35.81
CA SER A 297 -8.54 20.71 -36.88
C SER A 297 -9.05 21.63 -38.01
N VAL A 298 -9.05 21.08 -39.22
CA VAL A 298 -9.60 21.77 -40.42
C VAL A 298 -11.12 21.69 -40.47
N GLN A 299 -11.73 20.87 -39.61
CA GLN A 299 -13.15 20.57 -39.61
C GLN A 299 -13.96 21.76 -39.08
N GLY A 300 -14.94 22.22 -39.88
CA GLY A 300 -15.73 23.43 -39.60
C GLY A 300 -15.09 24.75 -40.09
N LEU A 301 -13.96 24.70 -40.80
CA LEU A 301 -13.39 25.87 -41.50
C LEU A 301 -14.02 26.11 -42.88
N THR A 302 -14.71 25.12 -43.44
CA THR A 302 -15.47 25.21 -44.68
C THR A 302 -16.94 25.53 -44.35
N SER A 303 -17.33 26.80 -44.39
CA SER A 303 -18.75 27.14 -44.39
C SER A 303 -19.36 26.70 -45.73
N SER A 304 -20.35 25.82 -45.66
CA SER A 304 -21.42 25.70 -46.62
C SER A 304 -22.11 27.08 -46.75
N GLY A 305 -21.94 27.75 -47.88
CA GLY A 305 -22.58 29.04 -48.13
C GLY A 305 -22.15 29.70 -49.44
N GLY A 306 -22.86 29.37 -50.52
CA GLY A 306 -23.11 30.30 -51.62
C GLY A 306 -22.42 30.01 -52.96
N GLY A 307 -23.21 29.51 -53.91
CA GLY A 307 -23.14 29.89 -55.33
C GLY A 307 -21.87 29.52 -56.10
N SER A 308 -21.89 28.35 -56.72
CA SER A 308 -21.11 28.10 -57.94
C SER A 308 -21.49 29.12 -59.02
N VAL A 309 -20.61 30.10 -59.26
CA VAL A 309 -20.46 30.76 -60.56
C VAL A 309 -19.20 30.15 -61.20
N PRO A 310 -19.31 29.45 -62.33
CA PRO A 310 -18.14 28.94 -63.03
C PRO A 310 -17.59 30.07 -63.91
N GLY A 311 -16.42 30.60 -63.56
CA GLY A 311 -15.68 31.48 -64.46
C GLY A 311 -14.54 32.25 -63.80
N ILE A 312 -13.34 32.00 -64.32
CA ILE A 312 -12.14 32.86 -64.34
C ILE A 312 -11.11 32.65 -63.21
N ASP A 313 -10.07 31.92 -63.59
CA ASP A 313 -8.63 32.06 -63.30
C ASP A 313 -8.10 32.27 -61.87
N GLY A 314 -7.32 31.28 -61.44
CA GLY A 314 -5.99 31.52 -60.86
C GLY A 314 -5.93 31.99 -59.41
N GLY A 315 -6.13 31.07 -58.46
CA GLY A 315 -5.72 31.30 -57.07
C GLY A 315 -6.37 30.32 -56.11
N ASN A 316 -5.61 29.40 -55.55
CA ASN A 316 -6.06 28.38 -54.61
C ASN A 316 -6.39 28.98 -53.22
N SER A 317 -7.31 29.94 -53.15
CA SER A 317 -7.83 30.46 -51.88
C SER A 317 -8.92 29.51 -51.40
N SER A 318 -8.55 28.57 -50.54
CA SER A 318 -9.52 27.82 -49.75
C SER A 318 -10.51 28.82 -49.14
N GLY A 319 -11.82 28.67 -49.39
CA GLY A 319 -12.91 29.55 -48.93
C GLY A 319 -13.11 29.63 -47.41
N VAL A 320 -12.01 29.63 -46.66
CA VAL A 320 -11.93 29.71 -45.21
C VAL A 320 -11.77 31.17 -44.83
N SER A 321 -12.67 31.66 -43.96
CA SER A 321 -12.62 33.04 -43.48
C SER A 321 -11.33 33.33 -42.70
N LYS A 322 -10.57 34.35 -43.11
CA LYS A 322 -9.38 34.85 -42.38
C LYS A 322 -9.71 35.26 -40.95
N ALA A 323 -10.94 35.72 -40.70
CA ALA A 323 -11.42 36.04 -39.36
C ALA A 323 -11.57 34.78 -38.49
N LEU A 324 -12.07 33.69 -39.06
CA LEU A 324 -12.23 32.40 -38.37
C LEU A 324 -10.87 31.79 -38.01
N ILE A 325 -9.89 31.85 -38.91
CA ILE A 325 -8.51 31.38 -38.65
C ILE A 325 -7.88 32.16 -37.50
N LYS A 326 -8.03 33.50 -37.51
CA LYS A 326 -7.57 34.39 -36.43
C LYS A 326 -8.20 34.02 -35.08
N ASP A 327 -9.47 33.67 -35.08
CA ASP A 327 -10.20 33.26 -33.88
C ASP A 327 -9.71 31.90 -33.34
N ARG A 328 -9.45 30.94 -34.23
CA ARG A 328 -8.85 29.64 -33.86
C ARG A 328 -7.47 29.79 -33.22
N PHE A 329 -6.59 30.62 -33.77
CA PHE A 329 -5.27 30.90 -33.17
C PHE A 329 -5.39 31.53 -31.78
N LYS A 330 -6.29 32.49 -31.60
CA LYS A 330 -6.55 33.08 -30.28
C LYS A 330 -7.07 32.06 -29.27
N THR A 331 -8.03 31.24 -29.70
CA THR A 331 -8.63 30.19 -28.86
C THR A 331 -7.58 29.17 -28.46
N PHE A 332 -6.73 28.75 -29.41
CA PHE A 332 -5.60 27.86 -29.12
C PHE A 332 -4.66 28.47 -28.09
N ASN A 333 -4.20 29.72 -28.29
CA ASN A 333 -3.28 30.37 -27.36
C ASN A 333 -3.85 30.44 -25.94
N MET A 334 -5.11 30.86 -25.80
CA MET A 334 -5.81 30.94 -24.52
C MET A 334 -5.93 29.56 -23.86
N GLN A 335 -6.39 28.54 -24.60
CA GLN A 335 -6.54 27.19 -24.06
C GLN A 335 -5.19 26.57 -23.67
N PHE A 336 -4.14 26.79 -24.46
CA PHE A 336 -2.80 26.29 -24.14
C PHE A 336 -2.24 26.96 -22.88
N GLU A 337 -2.35 28.29 -22.77
CA GLU A 337 -1.91 29.08 -21.61
C GLU A 337 -2.62 28.62 -20.33
N GLU A 338 -3.96 28.47 -20.36
CA GLU A 338 -4.73 27.98 -19.23
C GLU A 338 -4.36 26.54 -18.83
N LEU A 339 -4.07 25.68 -19.81
CA LEU A 339 -3.68 24.30 -19.57
C LEU A 339 -2.28 24.21 -18.96
N HIS A 340 -1.31 24.92 -19.53
CA HIS A 340 0.07 25.01 -19.03
C HIS A 340 0.12 25.59 -17.62
N GLN A 341 -0.60 26.69 -17.35
CA GLN A 341 -0.64 27.30 -16.03
C GLN A 341 -1.19 26.35 -14.95
N ARG A 342 -2.18 25.53 -15.32
CA ARG A 342 -2.83 24.58 -14.40
C ARG A 342 -1.99 23.33 -14.20
N GLN A 343 -1.53 22.72 -15.28
CA GLN A 343 -0.89 21.40 -15.26
C GLN A 343 0.60 21.44 -14.95
N SER A 344 1.26 22.60 -15.05
CA SER A 344 2.59 22.80 -14.48
C SER A 344 2.59 22.68 -12.95
N GLN A 345 1.46 22.96 -12.29
CA GLN A 345 1.29 22.79 -10.83
C GLN A 345 0.93 21.37 -10.41
N TRP A 346 0.54 20.51 -11.36
CA TRP A 346 0.27 19.09 -11.10
C TRP A 346 1.58 18.34 -10.94
N ALA A 347 1.57 17.17 -10.33
CA ALA A 347 2.78 16.40 -10.05
C ALA A 347 2.66 14.97 -10.59
N VAL A 348 3.68 14.52 -11.31
CA VAL A 348 3.90 13.10 -11.65
C VAL A 348 5.24 12.69 -11.05
N PRO A 349 5.27 12.04 -9.87
CA PRO A 349 6.52 11.81 -9.14
C PRO A 349 7.53 10.94 -9.88
N ASP A 350 7.07 9.94 -10.63
CA ASP A 350 7.94 9.05 -11.39
C ASP A 350 8.39 9.73 -12.69
N THR A 351 9.70 9.94 -12.82
CA THR A 351 10.30 10.64 -13.96
C THR A 351 10.06 9.92 -15.28
N GLU A 352 10.17 8.60 -15.33
CA GLU A 352 9.96 7.83 -16.57
C GLU A 352 8.50 7.94 -17.04
N LEU A 353 7.55 7.84 -16.11
CA LEU A 353 6.13 8.02 -16.40
C LEU A 353 5.84 9.45 -16.86
N ARG A 354 6.45 10.45 -16.20
CA ARG A 354 6.30 11.87 -16.54
C ARG A 354 6.78 12.16 -17.96
N GLU A 355 8.00 11.75 -18.29
CA GLU A 355 8.57 11.96 -19.63
C GLU A 355 7.77 11.22 -20.70
N SER A 356 7.37 9.97 -20.43
CA SER A 356 6.50 9.22 -21.34
C SER A 356 5.18 9.94 -21.61
N LEU A 357 4.56 10.52 -20.60
CA LEU A 357 3.32 11.28 -20.74
C LEU A 357 3.53 12.57 -21.54
N ARG A 358 4.61 13.32 -21.26
CA ARG A 358 5.00 14.53 -22.00
C ARG A 358 5.21 14.22 -23.49
N LEU A 359 5.97 13.16 -23.78
CA LEU A 359 6.20 12.69 -25.14
C LEU A 359 4.89 12.31 -25.85
N SER A 360 4.00 11.55 -25.20
CA SER A 360 2.73 11.15 -25.80
C SER A 360 1.80 12.32 -26.13
N VAL A 361 1.89 13.43 -25.37
CA VAL A 361 1.19 14.68 -25.67
C VAL A 361 1.88 15.43 -26.81
N ALA A 362 3.20 15.53 -26.79
CA ALA A 362 3.98 16.20 -27.85
C ALA A 362 3.75 15.54 -29.23
N GLU A 363 3.72 14.20 -29.28
CA GLU A 363 3.46 13.41 -30.48
C GLU A 363 2.12 13.70 -31.15
N VAL A 364 1.11 14.16 -30.39
CA VAL A 364 -0.19 14.52 -30.96
C VAL A 364 -0.33 16.02 -31.21
N LEU A 365 0.23 16.85 -30.32
CA LEU A 365 0.07 18.31 -30.38
C LEU A 365 0.96 18.94 -31.44
N LEU A 366 2.26 18.60 -31.44
CA LEU A 366 3.25 19.26 -32.30
C LEU A 366 2.97 19.02 -33.80
N PRO A 367 2.64 17.80 -34.28
CA PRO A 367 2.31 17.61 -35.68
C PRO A 367 1.03 18.35 -36.09
N ALA A 368 0.01 18.36 -35.23
CA ALA A 368 -1.23 19.10 -35.47
C ALA A 368 -0.98 20.61 -35.58
N TYR A 369 -0.19 21.16 -34.64
CA TYR A 369 0.16 22.59 -34.63
C TYR A 369 1.02 22.98 -35.83
N ARG A 370 2.07 22.21 -36.14
CA ARG A 370 2.95 22.44 -37.30
C ARG A 370 2.16 22.43 -38.61
N SER A 371 1.24 21.48 -38.76
CA SER A 371 0.37 21.39 -39.93
C SER A 371 -0.56 22.61 -40.05
N PHE A 372 -1.20 23.00 -38.95
CA PHE A 372 -2.09 24.17 -38.89
C PHE A 372 -1.33 25.48 -39.19
N LEU A 373 -0.15 25.66 -38.59
CA LEU A 373 0.71 26.81 -38.78
C LEU A 373 1.23 26.89 -40.23
N LYS A 374 1.70 25.79 -40.80
CA LYS A 374 2.17 25.75 -42.20
C LYS A 374 1.06 26.11 -43.18
N ARG A 375 -0.18 25.66 -42.91
CA ARG A 375 -1.33 25.89 -43.80
C ARG A 375 -1.89 27.31 -43.70
N PHE A 376 -1.98 27.86 -42.49
CA PHE A 376 -2.71 29.11 -42.24
C PHE A 376 -1.84 30.28 -41.77
N GLY A 377 -0.59 30.04 -41.36
CA GLY A 377 0.37 31.05 -40.94
C GLY A 377 0.60 32.16 -41.98
N PRO A 378 0.88 31.83 -43.26
CA PRO A 378 1.09 32.85 -44.30
C PRO A 378 -0.11 33.80 -44.50
N LEU A 379 -1.34 33.34 -44.23
CA LEU A 379 -2.55 34.16 -44.33
C LEU A 379 -2.63 35.21 -43.22
N ILE A 380 -1.96 34.97 -42.09
CA ILE A 380 -1.92 35.85 -40.92
C ILE A 380 -0.75 36.83 -41.01
N ASP A 381 0.41 36.39 -41.52
CA ASP A 381 1.63 37.19 -41.65
C ASP A 381 1.45 38.42 -42.54
N GLY A 382 0.62 38.32 -43.59
CA GLY A 382 0.25 39.46 -44.44
C GLY A 382 -0.77 40.44 -43.81
N GLY A 383 -0.93 40.48 -42.48
CA GLY A 383 -1.91 41.31 -41.78
C GLY A 383 -1.30 42.22 -40.70
N LYS A 384 -2.08 43.17 -40.17
CA LYS A 384 -1.67 44.00 -39.03
C LYS A 384 -1.53 43.14 -37.76
N ASN A 385 -0.33 43.14 -37.15
CA ASN A 385 0.04 42.47 -35.89
C ASN A 385 -0.07 40.92 -35.91
N PRO A 386 0.76 40.20 -36.70
CA PRO A 386 0.73 38.74 -36.78
C PRO A 386 1.08 38.05 -35.45
N GLN A 387 1.97 38.64 -34.65
CA GLN A 387 2.37 38.12 -33.33
C GLN A 387 1.22 38.05 -32.31
N LYS A 388 0.12 38.77 -32.54
CA LYS A 388 -1.08 38.66 -31.69
C LYS A 388 -1.78 37.30 -31.86
N TYR A 389 -1.58 36.65 -33.00
CA TYR A 389 -2.27 35.41 -33.38
C TYR A 389 -1.30 34.23 -33.35
N VAL A 390 -0.16 34.34 -34.02
CA VAL A 390 0.91 33.33 -33.96
C VAL A 390 1.87 33.72 -32.84
N ARG A 391 1.57 33.27 -31.61
CA ARG A 391 2.37 33.56 -30.40
C ARG A 391 3.52 32.59 -30.18
N TYR A 392 3.38 31.35 -30.62
CA TYR A 392 4.29 30.26 -30.29
C TYR A 392 4.87 29.65 -31.57
N GLN A 393 6.16 29.40 -31.58
CA GLN A 393 6.74 28.46 -32.55
C GLN A 393 6.59 27.03 -32.03
N PRO A 394 6.65 26.01 -32.90
CA PRO A 394 6.60 24.61 -32.47
C PRO A 394 7.64 24.29 -31.39
N GLU A 395 8.83 24.89 -31.46
CA GLU A 395 9.92 24.73 -30.49
C GLU A 395 9.58 25.36 -29.14
N ASP A 396 8.80 26.45 -29.12
CA ASP A 396 8.32 27.05 -27.87
C ASP A 396 7.31 26.15 -27.17
N LEU A 397 6.39 25.55 -27.94
CA LEU A 397 5.42 24.60 -27.40
C LEU A 397 6.10 23.35 -26.85
N GLU A 398 7.10 22.82 -27.55
CA GLU A 398 7.89 21.68 -27.10
C GLU A 398 8.61 21.97 -25.78
N ARG A 399 9.26 23.14 -25.67
CA ARG A 399 9.88 23.60 -24.41
C ARG A 399 8.87 23.69 -23.28
N MET A 400 7.72 24.32 -23.51
CA MET A 400 6.67 24.48 -22.49
C MET A 400 6.04 23.15 -22.08
N LEU A 401 5.90 22.19 -22.99
CA LEU A 401 5.45 20.82 -22.66
C LEU A 401 6.41 20.13 -21.69
N GLY A 402 7.70 20.41 -21.80
CA GLY A 402 8.74 19.96 -20.86
C GLY A 402 8.60 20.50 -19.44
N GLU A 403 7.71 21.48 -19.18
CA GLU A 403 7.47 22.05 -17.85
C GLU A 403 6.24 21.44 -17.16
N PHE A 404 5.44 20.61 -17.85
CA PHE A 404 4.21 20.03 -17.30
C PHE A 404 4.52 18.99 -16.21
N PHE A 405 3.75 18.95 -15.13
CA PHE A 405 3.85 17.94 -14.08
C PHE A 405 5.09 17.97 -13.16
N GLU A 406 5.85 19.08 -13.16
CA GLU A 406 6.96 19.26 -12.20
C GLU A 406 6.48 19.38 -10.74
N GLY A 407 5.19 19.68 -10.54
CA GLY A 407 4.62 20.04 -9.26
C GLY A 407 4.86 21.52 -8.96
N LYS A 408 4.28 22.01 -7.85
CA LYS A 408 4.69 23.31 -7.35
C LYS A 408 6.16 23.21 -6.97
N ASN A 409 7.03 23.95 -7.66
CA ASN A 409 8.33 24.31 -7.12
C ASN A 409 8.07 24.94 -5.75
N VAL A 410 8.24 24.16 -4.69
CA VAL A 410 8.53 24.72 -3.37
C VAL A 410 9.91 25.31 -3.54
N ASN A 411 9.95 26.52 -4.10
CA ASN A 411 11.11 27.38 -3.98
C ASN A 411 11.43 27.38 -2.49
N GLU A 412 12.59 26.84 -2.15
CA GLU A 412 13.22 27.02 -0.85
C GLU A 412 13.04 28.48 -0.41
N PRO A 413 12.76 28.75 0.87
CA PRO A 413 12.71 30.12 1.34
C PRO A 413 14.07 30.75 1.01
N LYS A 414 14.04 31.84 0.23
CA LYS A 414 15.21 32.70 0.06
C LYS A 414 15.68 33.06 1.46
N ARG A 415 16.89 32.60 1.80
CA ARG A 415 17.62 32.93 3.02
C ARG A 415 17.71 34.43 3.24
#